data_AF-A0A8D8DER9-F1
#
_entry.id   AF-A0A8D8DER9-F1
#
_cell.length_a   1.000
_cell.length_b   1.000
_cell.length_c   1.000
_cell.angle_alpha   90.00
_cell.angle_beta   90.00
_cell.angle_gamma   90.00
#
_symmetry.space_group_name_H-M   'P 1'
#
loop_
_entity.id
_entity.type
_entity.pdbx_description
1 polymer ?
#
loop_
_entity_poly.entity_id
_entity_poly.type
_entity_poly.pdbx_seq_one_letter_code
_entity_poly.pdbx_strand_id
1 'polypeptide(L)'
;MLLNILKRVVDHRRTGTSLYELIGTATRNRPQAQHHLQRISPDLIAAAFSRLASTMVKQGPRPLVICGPSGSGKSTLLKKLFKEFPDTFGFSVSHTTRKPRPGEENAVHYHFVSVEEMQAAIENGEFIETAVFSGNMYGTSKQAVENVQHQGKV
;
A
#
# COMPACT_ATOMS: atom_id res chain seq x y z
N MET A 1 16.46 -21.58 7.94
CA MET A 1 17.58 -20.69 8.32
C MET A 1 17.32 -19.26 7.85
N LEU A 2 17.17 -19.01 6.54
CA LEU A 2 16.86 -17.68 5.98
C LEU A 2 15.56 -17.06 6.55
N LEU A 3 14.52 -17.88 6.69
CA LEU A 3 13.19 -17.45 7.16
C LEU A 3 13.18 -16.89 8.60
N ASN A 4 14.03 -17.41 9.50
CA ASN A 4 14.12 -16.94 10.89
C ASN A 4 14.95 -15.64 11.01
N ILE A 5 15.91 -15.45 10.10
CA ILE A 5 16.66 -14.20 9.97
C ILE A 5 15.72 -13.11 9.45
N LEU A 6 14.92 -13.43 8.44
CA LEU A 6 13.97 -12.51 7.81
C LEU A 6 12.83 -12.09 8.76
N LYS A 7 12.30 -12.98 9.60
CA LYS A 7 11.33 -12.60 10.65
C LYS A 7 11.89 -11.57 11.64
N ARG A 8 13.18 -11.69 12.01
CA ARG A 8 13.83 -10.73 12.91
C ARG A 8 14.14 -9.38 12.25
N VAL A 9 14.39 -9.35 10.94
CA VAL A 9 14.59 -8.10 10.17
C VAL A 9 13.33 -7.24 10.16
N VAL A 10 12.15 -7.86 9.98
CA VAL A 10 10.88 -7.15 9.85
C VAL A 10 10.47 -6.47 11.17
N ASP A 11 10.80 -7.07 12.31
CA ASP A 11 10.50 -6.52 13.65
C ASP A 11 11.45 -5.38 14.10
N HIS A 12 12.57 -5.13 13.42
CA HIS A 12 13.72 -4.40 14.02
C HIS A 12 14.04 -3.01 13.45
N ARG A 13 13.07 -2.29 12.88
CA ARG A 13 13.22 -0.84 12.57
C ARG A 13 13.38 0.08 13.82
N ARG A 14 13.89 -0.41 14.95
CA ARG A 14 14.00 0.34 16.22
C ARG A 14 15.37 0.34 16.93
N THR A 15 16.37 -0.48 16.55
CA THR A 15 17.57 -0.70 17.41
C THR A 15 18.94 -0.34 16.84
N GLY A 16 19.05 0.14 15.59
CA GLY A 16 20.34 0.66 15.05
C GLY A 16 21.47 -0.37 14.86
N THR A 17 21.17 -1.66 14.92
CA THR A 17 22.14 -2.78 14.80
C THR A 17 22.51 -3.02 13.33
N SER A 18 23.80 -3.26 13.02
CA SER A 18 24.28 -3.41 11.63
C SER A 18 23.88 -4.75 11.02
N LEU A 19 23.67 -4.79 9.69
CA LEU A 19 23.34 -6.02 8.93
C LEU A 19 24.35 -7.16 9.19
N TYR A 20 25.63 -6.79 9.40
CA TYR A 20 26.70 -7.74 9.73
C TYR A 20 26.52 -8.41 11.10
N GLU A 21 26.03 -7.67 12.11
CA GLU A 21 25.77 -8.23 13.44
C GLU A 21 24.58 -9.19 13.40
N LEU A 22 23.57 -8.91 12.58
CA LEU A 22 22.41 -9.77 12.40
C LEU A 22 22.78 -11.10 11.69
N ILE A 23 23.63 -11.02 10.66
CA ILE A 23 24.15 -12.20 9.95
C ILE A 23 25.11 -12.99 10.86
N GLY A 24 25.95 -12.29 11.63
CA GLY A 24 26.89 -12.90 12.58
C GLY A 24 26.19 -13.65 13.71
N THR A 25 25.13 -13.08 14.29
CA THR A 25 24.31 -13.77 15.30
C THR A 25 23.58 -14.99 14.75
N ALA A 26 23.10 -14.95 13.51
CA ALA A 26 22.39 -16.06 12.88
C ALA A 26 23.30 -17.22 12.44
N THR A 27 24.59 -16.97 12.25
CA THR A 27 25.59 -17.96 11.80
C THR A 27 26.57 -18.36 12.90
N ARG A 28 26.34 -17.89 14.14
CA ARG A 28 27.25 -18.02 15.29
C ARG A 28 27.74 -19.45 15.56
N ASN A 29 26.93 -20.47 15.25
CA ASN A 29 27.26 -21.89 15.47
C ASN A 29 27.64 -22.63 14.15
N ARG A 30 28.00 -21.90 13.08
CA ARG A 30 28.34 -22.48 11.76
C ARG A 30 29.60 -21.81 11.16
N PRO A 31 30.80 -22.17 11.61
CA PRO A 31 32.05 -21.52 11.22
C PRO A 31 32.35 -21.60 9.70
N GLN A 32 31.95 -22.70 9.04
CA GLN A 32 32.11 -22.84 7.58
C GLN A 32 31.23 -21.86 6.79
N ALA A 33 30.06 -21.47 7.33
CA ALA A 33 29.16 -20.51 6.67
C ALA A 33 29.68 -19.06 6.80
N GLN A 34 30.35 -18.73 7.90
CA GLN A 34 30.95 -17.41 8.12
C GLN A 34 32.07 -17.12 7.12
N HIS A 35 32.91 -18.11 6.84
CA HIS A 35 34.00 -17.98 5.87
C HIS A 35 33.52 -17.78 4.42
N HIS A 36 32.34 -18.31 4.07
CA HIS A 36 31.77 -18.17 2.73
C HIS A 36 31.08 -16.81 2.55
N LEU A 37 30.44 -16.29 3.61
CA LEU A 37 29.78 -14.97 3.61
C LEU A 37 30.79 -13.81 3.55
N GLN A 38 31.98 -13.97 4.13
CA GLN A 38 33.06 -12.97 4.05
C GLN A 38 33.64 -12.79 2.64
N ARG A 39 33.34 -13.71 1.70
CA ARG A 39 33.79 -13.62 0.29
C ARG A 39 32.77 -12.94 -0.63
N ILE A 40 31.57 -12.68 -0.12
CA ILE A 40 30.51 -12.01 -0.88
C ILE A 40 30.67 -10.50 -0.68
N SER A 41 30.61 -9.73 -1.77
CA SER A 41 30.73 -8.28 -1.67
C SER A 41 29.59 -7.70 -0.80
N PRO A 42 29.89 -6.70 0.04
CA PRO A 42 28.89 -6.00 0.85
C PRO A 42 27.70 -5.52 0.00
N ASP A 43 27.98 -5.02 -1.20
CA ASP A 43 26.98 -4.51 -2.14
C ASP A 43 26.05 -5.61 -2.65
N LEU A 44 26.56 -6.82 -2.87
CA LEU A 44 25.73 -7.95 -3.31
C LEU A 44 24.81 -8.43 -2.19
N ILE A 45 25.31 -8.44 -0.94
CA ILE A 45 24.49 -8.73 0.24
C ILE A 45 23.41 -7.66 0.39
N ALA A 46 23.76 -6.38 0.30
CA ALA A 46 22.83 -5.26 0.40
C ALA A 46 21.78 -5.27 -0.72
N ALA A 47 22.17 -5.54 -1.96
CA ALA A 47 21.27 -5.65 -3.10
C ALA A 47 20.31 -6.84 -2.97
N ALA A 48 20.81 -8.00 -2.51
CA ALA A 48 19.97 -9.16 -2.24
C ALA A 48 18.98 -8.90 -1.11
N PHE A 49 19.42 -8.21 -0.04
CA PHE A 49 18.54 -7.81 1.06
C PHE A 49 17.51 -6.78 0.63
N SER A 50 17.89 -5.79 -0.17
CA SER A 50 16.98 -4.78 -0.73
C SER A 50 15.93 -5.44 -1.63
N ARG A 51 16.33 -6.41 -2.46
CA ARG A 51 15.41 -7.23 -3.26
C ARG A 51 14.50 -8.11 -2.40
N LEU A 52 15.03 -8.76 -1.37
CA LEU A 52 14.22 -9.59 -0.47
C LEU A 52 13.25 -8.73 0.33
N ALA A 53 13.69 -7.59 0.86
CA ALA A 53 12.87 -6.63 1.56
C ALA A 53 11.80 -6.07 0.63
N SER A 54 12.12 -5.66 -0.60
CA SER A 54 11.11 -5.17 -1.55
C SER A 54 10.09 -6.25 -1.95
N THR A 55 10.53 -7.51 -2.07
CA THR A 55 9.64 -8.65 -2.35
C THR A 55 8.76 -9.00 -1.13
N MET A 56 9.30 -8.83 0.09
CA MET A 56 8.56 -8.99 1.35
C MET A 56 7.68 -7.78 1.69
N VAL A 57 7.90 -6.64 1.02
CA VAL A 57 7.05 -5.44 1.01
C VAL A 57 6.01 -5.55 -0.12
N LYS A 58 5.48 -6.75 -0.39
CA LYS A 58 4.17 -6.84 -1.05
C LYS A 58 3.11 -6.39 -0.04
N GLN A 59 2.93 -5.07 -0.01
CA GLN A 59 1.99 -4.32 0.82
C GLN A 59 0.57 -4.81 0.58
N GLY A 60 -0.06 -5.33 1.65
CA GLY A 60 -1.49 -5.63 1.73
C GLY A 60 -2.09 -6.50 0.62
N PRO A 61 -3.40 -6.75 0.66
CA PRO A 61 -4.12 -7.33 -0.46
C PRO A 61 -4.01 -6.49 -1.73
N ARG A 62 -4.10 -7.12 -2.90
CA ARG A 62 -4.09 -6.39 -4.19
C ARG A 62 -5.44 -5.70 -4.39
N PRO A 63 -5.48 -4.41 -4.79
CA PRO A 63 -6.75 -3.72 -5.04
C PRO A 63 -7.57 -4.39 -6.14
N LEU A 64 -8.89 -4.41 -5.97
CA LEU A 64 -9.86 -4.82 -6.97
C LEU A 64 -10.51 -3.60 -7.62
N VAL A 65 -10.38 -3.46 -8.95
CA VAL A 65 -11.00 -2.36 -9.70
C VAL A 65 -12.24 -2.86 -10.44
N ILE A 66 -13.39 -2.23 -10.18
CA ILE A 66 -14.65 -2.50 -10.88
C ILE A 66 -14.95 -1.31 -11.82
N CYS A 67 -14.85 -1.53 -13.13
CA CYS A 67 -15.05 -0.51 -14.16
C CYS A 67 -16.21 -0.83 -15.11
N GLY A 68 -16.71 0.17 -15.84
CA GLY A 68 -17.82 0.05 -16.79
C GLY A 68 -18.64 1.34 -16.94
N PRO A 69 -19.45 1.48 -18.00
CA PRO A 69 -20.20 2.70 -18.30
C PRO A 69 -21.24 3.06 -17.22
N SER A 70 -21.72 4.31 -17.22
CA SER A 70 -22.82 4.70 -16.33
C SER A 70 -24.04 3.78 -16.54
N GLY A 71 -24.72 3.41 -15.45
CA GLY A 71 -25.86 2.49 -15.51
C GLY A 71 -25.52 0.99 -15.61
N SER A 72 -24.25 0.59 -15.73
CA SER A 72 -23.86 -0.84 -15.86
C SER A 72 -24.02 -1.70 -14.60
N GLY A 73 -24.51 -1.14 -13.49
CA GLY A 73 -24.74 -1.87 -12.24
C GLY A 73 -23.56 -1.98 -11.26
N LYS A 74 -22.46 -1.25 -11.47
CA LYS A 74 -21.25 -1.27 -10.59
C LYS A 74 -21.58 -1.07 -9.10
N SER A 75 -22.37 -0.05 -8.76
CA SER A 75 -22.74 0.22 -7.37
C SER A 75 -23.61 -0.89 -6.77
N THR A 76 -24.45 -1.54 -7.59
CA THR A 76 -25.24 -2.70 -7.17
C THR A 76 -24.35 -3.90 -6.87
N LEU A 77 -23.33 -4.14 -7.70
CA LEU A 77 -22.34 -5.18 -7.47
C LEU A 77 -21.52 -4.91 -6.19
N LEU A 78 -21.03 -3.69 -6.00
CA LEU A 78 -20.32 -3.29 -4.77
C LEU A 78 -21.16 -3.53 -3.51
N LYS A 79 -22.44 -3.12 -3.52
CA LYS A 79 -23.36 -3.36 -2.39
C LYS A 79 -23.51 -4.85 -2.07
N LYS A 80 -23.62 -5.70 -3.10
CA LYS A 80 -23.68 -7.17 -2.91
C LYS A 80 -22.37 -7.70 -2.35
N LEU A 81 -21.24 -7.25 -2.88
CA LEU A 81 -19.90 -7.66 -2.45
C LEU A 81 -19.65 -7.35 -0.97
N PHE A 82 -19.93 -6.12 -0.52
CA PHE A 82 -19.79 -5.74 0.89
C PHE A 82 -20.78 -6.46 1.81
N LYS A 83 -21.97 -6.79 1.31
CA LYS A 83 -22.96 -7.56 2.09
C LYS A 83 -22.54 -9.01 2.28
N GLU A 84 -21.98 -9.63 1.24
CA GLU A 84 -21.60 -11.05 1.26
C GLU A 84 -20.25 -11.29 1.96
N PHE A 85 -19.34 -10.31 1.88
CA PHE A 85 -17.98 -10.41 2.42
C PHE A 85 -17.61 -9.18 3.28
N PRO A 86 -18.29 -8.93 4.41
CA PRO A 86 -18.16 -7.70 5.20
C PRO A 86 -16.76 -7.46 5.76
N ASP A 87 -16.01 -8.53 6.04
CA ASP A 87 -14.68 -8.46 6.64
C ASP A 87 -13.53 -8.51 5.61
N THR A 88 -13.85 -8.71 4.33
CA THR A 88 -12.83 -8.92 3.27
C THR A 88 -12.51 -7.64 2.50
N PHE A 89 -13.52 -6.83 2.17
CA PHE A 89 -13.36 -5.68 1.29
C PHE A 89 -13.43 -4.37 2.08
N GLY A 90 -12.61 -3.40 1.67
CA GLY A 90 -12.74 -2.00 2.03
C GLY A 90 -13.15 -1.16 0.82
N PHE A 91 -13.66 0.04 1.06
CA PHE A 91 -13.93 1.00 -0.02
C PHE A 91 -12.91 2.13 0.05
N SER A 92 -12.16 2.35 -1.03
CA SER A 92 -11.32 3.54 -1.13
C SER A 92 -12.19 4.75 -1.47
N VAL A 93 -12.27 5.70 -0.53
CA VAL A 93 -13.06 6.91 -0.72
C VAL A 93 -12.27 7.89 -1.60
N SER A 94 -12.78 8.18 -2.80
CA SER A 94 -12.16 9.13 -3.74
C SER A 94 -12.37 10.59 -3.30
N HIS A 95 -11.64 11.52 -3.91
CA HIS A 95 -11.78 12.96 -3.74
C HIS A 95 -12.66 13.55 -4.84
N THR A 96 -13.35 14.64 -4.55
CA THR A 96 -14.02 15.45 -5.56
C THR A 96 -14.10 16.93 -5.19
N THR A 97 -14.07 17.80 -6.21
CA THR A 97 -14.30 19.25 -6.04
C THR A 97 -15.78 19.64 -6.10
N ARG A 98 -16.66 18.68 -6.41
CA ARG A 98 -18.10 18.90 -6.38
C ARG A 98 -18.56 19.12 -4.95
N LYS A 99 -19.50 20.05 -4.74
CA LYS A 99 -20.18 20.17 -3.44
C LYS A 99 -20.97 18.90 -3.08
N PRO A 100 -21.03 18.50 -1.80
CA PRO A 100 -21.84 17.36 -1.36
C PRO A 100 -23.32 17.59 -1.69
N ARG A 101 -24.00 16.54 -2.11
CA ARG A 101 -25.47 16.52 -2.25
C ARG A 101 -26.12 16.32 -0.87
N PRO A 102 -27.42 16.65 -0.71
CA PRO A 102 -28.16 16.33 0.50
C PRO A 102 -28.02 14.85 0.87
N GLY A 103 -27.54 14.57 2.09
CA GLY A 103 -27.29 13.21 2.59
C GLY A 103 -25.90 12.64 2.28
N GLU A 104 -25.07 13.31 1.48
CA GLU A 104 -23.67 12.91 1.31
C GLU A 104 -22.83 13.43 2.49
N GLU A 105 -22.06 12.53 3.08
CA GLU A 105 -21.13 12.80 4.18
C GLU A 105 -19.67 12.78 3.70
N ASN A 106 -18.88 13.75 4.19
CA ASN A 106 -17.45 13.85 3.92
C ASN A 106 -16.69 12.64 4.49
N ALA A 107 -15.68 12.17 3.77
CA ALA A 107 -14.90 10.97 4.07
C ALA A 107 -15.70 9.65 4.12
N VAL A 108 -16.99 9.68 3.79
CA VAL A 108 -17.83 8.48 3.62
C VAL A 108 -18.13 8.26 2.13
N HIS A 109 -18.63 9.30 1.46
CA HIS A 109 -19.01 9.23 0.04
C HIS A 109 -17.87 9.69 -0.86
N TYR A 110 -17.29 10.84 -0.51
CA TYR A 110 -16.10 11.41 -1.09
C TYR A 110 -15.35 12.22 -0.03
N HIS A 111 -14.07 12.48 -0.26
CA HIS A 111 -13.40 13.65 0.30
C HIS A 111 -13.78 14.86 -0.53
N PHE A 112 -14.64 15.71 0.02
CA PHE A 112 -15.08 16.94 -0.64
C PHE A 112 -14.04 18.04 -0.37
N VAL A 113 -13.25 18.36 -1.39
CA VAL A 113 -12.11 19.29 -1.30
C VAL A 113 -12.31 20.49 -2.21
N SER A 114 -11.55 21.56 -1.99
CA SER A 114 -11.54 22.71 -2.90
C SER A 114 -10.82 22.37 -4.21
N VAL A 115 -11.02 23.20 -5.24
CA VAL A 115 -10.31 23.04 -6.53
C VAL A 115 -8.81 23.25 -6.33
N GLU A 116 -8.43 24.20 -5.49
CA GLU A 116 -7.05 24.54 -5.17
C GLU A 116 -6.36 23.37 -4.45
N GLU A 117 -7.03 22.77 -3.45
CA GLU A 117 -6.54 21.59 -2.75
C GLU A 117 -6.34 20.40 -3.71
N MET A 118 -7.33 20.15 -4.57
CA MET A 118 -7.26 19.09 -5.57
C MET A 118 -6.08 19.30 -6.53
N GLN A 119 -5.91 20.51 -7.04
CA GLN A 119 -4.86 20.84 -8.00
C GLN A 119 -3.46 20.70 -7.39
N ALA A 120 -3.25 21.17 -6.16
CA ALA A 120 -1.99 21.01 -5.44
C ALA A 120 -1.64 19.52 -5.24
N ALA A 121 -2.61 18.70 -4.83
CA ALA A 121 -2.39 17.26 -4.64
C ALA A 121 -2.12 16.51 -5.96
N ILE A 122 -2.68 16.97 -7.08
CA ILE A 122 -2.34 16.46 -8.42
C ILE A 122 -0.89 16.79 -8.78
N GLU A 123 -0.45 18.03 -8.55
CA GLU A 123 0.91 18.49 -8.84
C GLU A 123 1.94 17.75 -7.97
N ASN A 124 1.58 17.43 -6.73
CA ASN A 124 2.39 16.60 -5.83
C ASN A 124 2.41 15.11 -6.21
N GLY A 125 1.64 14.69 -7.22
CA GLY A 125 1.57 13.29 -7.66
C GLY A 125 0.90 12.37 -6.64
N GLU A 126 -0.06 12.85 -5.86
CA GLU A 126 -0.71 12.09 -4.78
C GLU A 126 -1.81 11.15 -5.29
N PHE A 127 -2.26 11.32 -6.54
CA PHE A 127 -3.33 10.53 -7.15
C PHE A 127 -2.83 9.35 -7.99
N ILE A 128 -3.60 8.25 -7.96
CA ILE A 128 -3.45 7.11 -8.87
C ILE A 128 -4.13 7.41 -10.20
N GLU A 129 -5.32 8.01 -10.14
CA GLU A 129 -6.08 8.46 -11.30
C GLU A 129 -6.82 9.76 -10.98
N THR A 130 -7.06 10.54 -12.03
CA THR A 130 -7.86 11.76 -11.99
C THR A 130 -8.76 11.85 -13.21
N ALA A 131 -9.91 12.49 -13.06
CA ALA A 131 -10.84 12.74 -14.15
C ALA A 131 -11.61 14.05 -13.92
N VAL A 132 -12.04 14.67 -15.02
CA VAL A 132 -12.95 15.81 -14.99
C VAL A 132 -14.30 15.37 -15.55
N PHE A 133 -15.37 15.59 -14.79
CA PHE A 133 -16.71 15.24 -15.19
C PHE A 133 -17.71 16.32 -14.75
N SER A 134 -18.51 16.82 -15.70
CA SER A 134 -19.49 17.88 -15.46
C SER A 134 -18.89 19.09 -14.73
N GLY A 135 -17.69 19.52 -15.14
CA GLY A 135 -16.99 20.67 -14.56
C GLY A 135 -16.38 20.46 -13.16
N ASN A 136 -16.46 19.25 -12.61
CA ASN A 136 -15.87 18.91 -11.31
C ASN A 136 -14.72 17.91 -11.50
N MET A 137 -13.72 17.98 -10.63
CA MET A 137 -12.59 17.05 -10.61
C MET A 137 -12.90 15.89 -9.67
N TYR A 138 -12.37 14.72 -10.02
CA TYR A 138 -12.44 13.50 -9.23
C TYR A 138 -11.07 12.83 -9.24
N GLY A 139 -10.71 12.15 -8.16
CA GLY A 139 -9.47 11.38 -8.14
C GLY A 139 -9.38 10.41 -6.98
N THR A 140 -8.68 9.30 -7.21
CA THR A 140 -8.43 8.28 -6.19
C THR A 140 -6.99 8.41 -5.73
N SER A 141 -6.78 8.82 -4.46
CA SER A 141 -5.44 9.05 -3.93
C SER A 141 -4.72 7.74 -3.63
N LYS A 142 -3.38 7.77 -3.68
CA LYS A 142 -2.53 6.64 -3.25
C LYS A 142 -2.84 6.26 -1.81
N GLN A 143 -2.96 7.28 -0.95
CA GLN A 143 -3.30 7.12 0.46
C GLN A 143 -4.67 6.44 0.67
N ALA A 144 -5.69 6.75 -0.13
CA ALA A 144 -7.01 6.13 0.00
C ALA A 144 -6.95 4.61 -0.20
N VAL A 145 -6.10 4.13 -1.12
CA VAL A 145 -5.86 2.70 -1.36
C VAL A 145 -4.99 2.11 -0.24
N GLU A 146 -3.89 2.78 0.13
CA GLU A 146 -2.99 2.33 1.19
C GLU A 146 -3.71 2.17 2.53
N ASN A 147 -4.64 3.07 2.86
CA ASN A 147 -5.44 3.00 4.09
C ASN A 147 -6.29 1.72 4.16
N VAL A 148 -6.84 1.25 3.04
CA VAL A 148 -7.59 -0.01 2.97
C VAL A 148 -6.63 -1.20 3.07
N GLN A 149 -5.50 -1.15 2.35
CA GLN A 149 -4.49 -2.21 2.37
C GLN A 149 -3.89 -2.41 3.77
N HIS A 150 -3.64 -1.32 4.52
CA HIS A 150 -3.16 -1.37 5.91
C HIS A 150 -4.15 -2.00 6.88
N GLN A 151 -5.44 -2.04 6.54
CA GLN A 151 -6.46 -2.77 7.31
C GLN A 151 -6.48 -4.28 6.96
N GLY A 152 -5.63 -4.73 6.03
CA GLY A 152 -5.63 -6.11 5.56
C GLY A 152 -6.81 -6.45 4.65
N LYS A 153 -7.51 -5.43 4.13
CA LYS A 153 -8.67 -5.58 3.25
C LYS A 153 -8.29 -5.37 1.78
N VAL A 154 -9.06 -6.00 0.88
CA VAL A 154 -9.01 -5.79 -0.57
C VAL A 154 -9.61 -4.44 -0.93
#